data_AF-A0A348WAU8-F1
#
_entry.id   AF-A0A348WAU8-F1
#
_cell.length_a   1.000
_cell.length_b   1.000
_cell.length_c   1.000
_cell.angle_alpha   90.00
_cell.angle_beta   90.00
_cell.angle_gamma   90.00
#
_symmetry.space_group_name_H-M   'P 1'
#
loop_
_entity.id
_entity.type
_entity.pdbx_description
1 polymer ?
#
loop_
_entity_poly.entity_id
_entity_poly.type
_entity_poly.pdbx_seq_one_letter_code
_entity_poly.pdbx_strand_id
1 'polypeptide(L)' 'DLGPGLGDIALRCCCHLEGLESAERRMGWSARSGKIVLRIALQRLKRFYDGLGDEAAMIG' A
#
# COMPACT_ATOMS: atom_id res chain seq x y z
N ASP A 1 -9.67 -0.62 6.66
CA ASP A 1 -8.27 -0.34 7.02
C ASP A 1 -7.37 -1.45 6.50
N LEU A 2 -6.16 -1.14 6.02
CA LEU A 2 -5.20 -2.09 5.44
C LEU A 2 -4.49 -2.94 6.52
N GLY A 3 -4.45 -2.42 7.76
CA GLY A 3 -3.74 -3.02 8.88
C GLY A 3 -2.28 -2.52 9.01
N PRO A 4 -1.67 -2.72 10.19
CA PRO A 4 -0.33 -2.20 10.50
C PRO A 4 0.73 -2.71 9.52
N GLY A 5 1.63 -1.83 9.09
CA GLY A 5 2.68 -2.13 8.10
C GLY A 5 2.23 -2.08 6.65
N LEU A 6 1.01 -2.55 6.32
CA LEU A 6 0.48 -2.48 4.94
C LEU A 6 0.01 -1.07 4.58
N GLY A 7 -0.64 -0.37 5.49
CA GLY A 7 -0.99 1.05 5.30
C GLY A 7 0.26 1.92 5.20
N ASP A 8 1.24 1.68 6.07
CA ASP A 8 2.48 2.47 6.12
C ASP A 8 3.32 2.36 4.84
N ILE A 9 3.51 1.15 4.30
CA ILE A 9 4.28 0.97 3.06
C ILE A 9 3.55 1.58 1.85
N ALA A 10 2.22 1.50 1.82
CA ALA A 10 1.43 2.09 0.74
C ALA A 10 1.51 3.62 0.75
N LEU A 11 1.35 4.25 1.91
CA LEU A 11 1.50 5.71 2.06
C LEU A 11 2.91 6.18 1.70
N ARG A 12 3.94 5.49 2.19
CA ARG A 12 5.34 5.83 1.91
C ARG A 12 5.67 5.76 0.42
N CYS A 13 5.37 4.65 -0.23
CA CYS A 13 5.73 4.49 -1.64
C CYS A 13 4.81 5.27 -2.59
N CYS A 14 3.50 5.36 -2.32
CA CYS A 14 2.57 6.01 -3.24
C CYS A 14 2.38 7.51 -2.98
N CYS A 15 2.37 7.96 -1.72
CA CYS A 15 2.14 9.37 -1.38
C CYS A 15 3.45 10.13 -1.14
N HIS A 16 4.43 9.52 -0.47
CA HIS A 16 5.72 10.15 -0.22
C HIS A 16 6.77 9.86 -1.29
N LEU A 17 6.42 9.03 -2.30
CA LEU A 17 7.32 8.61 -3.37
C LEU A 17 8.65 8.02 -2.84
N GLU A 18 8.58 7.42 -1.65
CA GLU A 18 9.74 6.83 -0.99
C GLU A 18 10.16 5.56 -1.74
N GLY A 19 11.44 5.47 -2.10
CA GLY A 19 12.01 4.28 -2.73
C GLY A 19 11.90 3.05 -1.83
N LEU A 20 11.60 1.90 -2.43
CA LEU A 20 11.36 0.63 -1.72
C LEU A 20 12.47 0.22 -0.75
N GLU A 21 13.74 0.39 -1.15
CA GLU A 21 14.87 0.03 -0.30
C GLU A 21 14.97 0.94 0.94
N SER A 22 14.64 2.24 0.81
CA SER A 22 14.57 3.16 1.95
C SER A 22 13.43 2.77 2.88
N ALA A 23 12.26 2.46 2.31
CA ALA A 23 11.11 2.05 3.09
C ALA A 23 11.38 0.74 3.86
N GLU A 24 12.03 -0.24 3.22
CA GLU A 24 12.46 -1.50 3.87
C GLU A 24 13.36 -1.23 5.08
N ARG A 25 14.40 -0.40 4.93
CA ARG A 25 15.30 -0.05 6.05
C ARG A 25 14.57 0.64 7.19
N ARG A 26 13.68 1.58 6.86
CA ARG A 26 12.92 2.35 7.85
C ARG A 26 11.91 1.50 8.60
N MET A 27 11.34 0.49 7.95
CA MET A 27 10.38 -0.44 8.55
C MET A 27 11.06 -1.64 9.23
N GLY A 28 12.39 -1.73 9.20
CA GLY A 28 13.14 -2.85 9.76
C GLY A 28 12.89 -4.17 9.02
N TRP A 29 12.53 -4.11 7.75
CA TRP A 29 12.25 -5.28 6.92
C TRP A 29 13.50 -5.79 6.21
N SER A 30 13.47 -7.08 5.87
CA SER A 30 14.52 -7.68 5.05
C SER A 30 14.51 -7.09 3.63
N ALA A 31 15.69 -6.95 3.04
CA ALA A 31 15.82 -6.43 1.68
C ALA A 31 15.00 -7.26 0.68
N ARG A 32 14.36 -6.58 -0.29
CA ARG A 32 13.48 -7.15 -1.33
C ARG A 32 12.11 -7.64 -0.86
N SER A 33 11.80 -7.58 0.44
CA SER A 33 10.47 -7.93 0.96
C SER A 33 9.41 -6.89 0.61
N GLY A 34 9.80 -5.61 0.54
CA GLY A 34 8.91 -4.47 0.39
C GLY A 34 8.08 -4.55 -0.89
N LYS A 35 8.63 -5.10 -1.98
CA LYS A 35 7.88 -5.23 -3.26
C LYS A 35 6.68 -6.16 -3.09
N ILE A 36 6.85 -7.26 -2.35
CA ILE A 36 5.79 -8.23 -2.13
C ILE A 36 4.74 -7.64 -1.18
N VAL A 37 5.18 -6.99 -0.10
CA VAL A 37 4.28 -6.40 0.89
C VAL A 37 3.49 -5.22 0.29
N LEU A 38 4.14 -4.34 -0.47
CA LEU A 38 3.48 -3.26 -1.21
C LEU A 38 2.45 -3.82 -2.20
N ARG A 39 2.79 -4.89 -2.94
CA ARG A 39 1.84 -5.55 -3.85
C ARG A 39 0.62 -6.09 -3.10
N ILE A 40 0.80 -6.71 -1.93
CA ILE A 40 -0.31 -7.19 -1.10
C ILE A 40 -1.18 -6.02 -0.62
N ALA A 41 -0.56 -4.92 -0.17
CA ALA A 41 -1.28 -3.73 0.26
C ALA A 41 -2.13 -3.15 -0.87
N LEU A 42 -1.55 -2.96 -2.06
CA LEU A 42 -2.25 -2.44 -3.23
C LEU A 42 -3.34 -3.39 -3.74
N GLN A 43 -3.13 -4.70 -3.69
CA GLN A 43 -4.17 -5.67 -4.04
C GLN A 43 -5.36 -5.62 -3.09
N ARG A 44 -5.13 -5.45 -1.77
CA ARG A 44 -6.20 -5.25 -0.80
C ARG A 44 -6.94 -3.94 -1.05
N LEU A 45 -6.20 -2.88 -1.33
CA LEU A 45 -6.75 -1.56 -1.64
C LEU A 45 -7.64 -1.63 -2.89
N LYS A 46 -7.16 -2.28 -3.96
CA LYS A 46 -7.95 -2.52 -5.16
C LYS A 46 -9.25 -3.26 -4.85
N ARG A 47 -9.19 -4.38 -4.11
CA ARG A 47 -10.39 -5.14 -3.73
C ARG A 47 -11.39 -4.33 -2.91
N PHE A 48 -10.90 -3.45 -2.04
CA PHE A 48 -11.74 -2.56 -1.26
C PHE A 48 -12.48 -1.57 -2.16
N TYR A 49 -11.79 -0.92 -3.10
CA TYR A 49 -12.43 -0.01 -4.05
C TYR A 49 -13.34 -0.74 -5.06
N ASP A 50 -12.96 -1.93 -5.52
CA ASP A 50 -13.81 -2.75 -6.39
C ASP A 50 -15.13 -3.14 -5.67
N GLY A 51 -15.08 -3.34 -4.34
CA GLY A 51 -16.25 -3.70 -3.53
C GLY A 51 -17.16 -2.52 -3.13
N LEU A 52 -16.68 -1.28 -3.25
CA LEU A 52 -17.48 -0.07 -3.00
C LEU A 52 -18.51 0.23 -4.11
N GLY A 53 -18.41 -0.42 -5.27
CA GLY A 53 -19.37 -0.25 -6.37
C GLY A 53 -19.49 1.19 -6.88
N ASP A 54 -20.66 1.53 -7.45
CA ASP A 54 -20.96 2.86 -8.04
C ASP A 54 -20.88 4.03 -7.04
N GLU A 55 -20.93 3.78 -5.73
CA GLU A 55 -20.77 4.83 -4.71
C GLU A 55 -19.38 5.49 -4.78
N ALA A 56 -18.35 4.73 -5.19
CA ALA A 56 -17.02 5.29 -5.45
C ALA A 56 -16.95 6.10 -6.75
N ALA A 57 -17.80 5.80 -7.75
CA ALA A 57 -17.88 6.55 -8.99
C ALA A 57 -18.57 7.91 -8.81
N MET A 58 -19.42 8.05 -7.78
CA MET A 58 -20.10 9.31 -7.42
C MET A 58 -19.22 10.33 -6.67
N ILE A 59 -17.97 9.97 -6.34
CA ILE A 59 -16.96 10.89 -5.77
C ILE A 59 -16.06 11.50 -6.87
N GLY A 60 -16.33 11.20 -8.15
CA GLY A 60 -15.65 11.77 -9.32
C GLY A 60 -16.36 12.97 -9.92
#